data_AF-A0A1C5E1U4-F1
#
_entry.id   AF-A0A1C5E1U4-F1
#
_cell.length_a   1.000
_cell.length_b   1.000
_cell.length_c   1.000
_cell.angle_alpha   90.00
_cell.angle_beta   90.00
_cell.angle_gamma   90.00
#
_symmetry.space_group_name_H-M   'P 1'
#
loop_
_entity.id
_entity.type
_entity.pdbx_description
1 polymer ?
#
loop_
_entity_poly.entity_id
_entity_poly.type
_entity_poly.pdbx_seq_one_letter_code
_entity_poly.pdbx_strand_id
1 'polypeptide(L)'
;MREVEYRSSGVPLEEYELTRRDHRRQKQSEESSVSIRRQVEEDNAKCLADPAMAERRRQAFENVAKLIQSFKKADHEIMRWRVRLYCGHIIETEAHYTYTDPIDAGGSRKQCPECGGAWQTLVAFEPIGLRGEPPEPTVPTPPPPPKKPTRAELERRVKTLEKENERLRAKFSG
;
A
#
# COMPACT_ATOMS: atom_id res chain seq x y z
N MET A 1 6.21 10.63 -9.94
CA MET A 1 5.42 10.60 -8.69
C MET A 1 4.32 11.65 -8.85
N ARG A 2 3.04 11.34 -8.59
CA ARG A 2 2.00 12.40 -8.60
C ARG A 2 2.20 13.25 -7.37
N GLU A 3 2.08 14.58 -7.49
CA GLU A 3 2.06 15.47 -6.33
C GLU A 3 0.80 15.13 -5.51
N VAL A 4 1.00 14.62 -4.30
CA VAL A 4 -0.06 14.33 -3.34
C VAL A 4 0.01 15.40 -2.27
N GLU A 5 -1.07 16.17 -2.11
CA GLU A 5 -1.18 17.14 -1.03
C GLU A 5 -1.65 16.44 0.25
N TYR A 6 -0.77 16.41 1.27
CA TYR A 6 -1.06 15.78 2.55
C TYR A 6 -1.86 16.74 3.44
N ARG A 7 -2.93 16.21 4.04
CA ARG A 7 -3.81 16.99 4.91
C ARG A 7 -3.27 17.01 6.34
N SER A 8 -3.58 18.08 7.04
CA SER A 8 -3.49 18.20 8.50
C SER A 8 -4.86 18.49 9.08
N SER A 9 -5.05 18.18 10.37
CA SER A 9 -6.28 18.47 11.09
C SER A 9 -5.98 18.70 12.57
N GLY A 10 -6.51 19.77 13.15
CA GLY A 10 -6.39 20.03 14.59
C GLY A 10 -4.97 20.35 15.04
N VAL A 11 -4.22 21.10 14.23
CA VAL A 11 -2.85 21.56 14.56
C VAL A 11 -2.87 22.95 15.22
N PRO A 12 -1.97 23.24 16.18
CA PRO A 12 -0.98 22.32 16.76
C PRO A 12 -1.63 21.22 17.63
N LEU A 13 -1.06 20.02 17.58
CA LEU A 13 -1.67 18.81 18.17
C LEU A 13 -1.72 18.87 19.71
N GLU A 14 -0.77 19.58 20.31
CA GLU A 14 -0.62 19.77 21.75
C GLU A 14 -1.77 20.61 22.33
N GLU A 15 -2.30 21.56 21.55
CA GLU A 15 -3.37 22.47 21.95
C GLU A 15 -4.75 21.99 21.48
N TYR A 16 -4.84 20.79 20.90
CA TYR A 16 -6.09 20.27 20.38
C TYR A 16 -7.13 20.03 21.49
N GLU A 17 -8.23 20.78 21.43
CA GLU A 17 -9.39 20.59 22.31
C GLU A 17 -10.37 19.57 21.75
N LEU A 18 -10.76 18.60 22.57
CA LEU A 18 -11.72 17.57 22.19
C LEU A 18 -13.09 18.15 21.90
N THR A 19 -13.66 17.77 20.77
CA THR A 19 -15.00 18.18 20.37
C THR A 19 -16.05 17.15 20.78
N ARG A 20 -17.33 17.56 20.76
CA ARG A 20 -18.47 16.63 20.92
C ARG A 20 -18.44 15.47 19.93
N ARG A 21 -17.88 15.68 18.73
CA ARG A 21 -17.75 14.64 17.70
C ARG A 21 -16.74 13.57 18.14
N ASP A 22 -15.66 13.98 18.78
CA ASP A 22 -14.60 13.07 19.23
C ASP A 22 -15.09 12.17 20.36
N HIS A 23 -15.79 12.75 21.35
CA HIS A 23 -16.44 11.99 22.40
C HIS A 23 -17.42 10.95 21.83
N ARG A 24 -18.23 11.33 20.84
CA ARG A 24 -19.15 10.40 20.17
C ARG A 24 -18.41 9.28 19.47
N ARG A 25 -17.34 9.59 18.73
CA ARG A 25 -16.53 8.59 18.01
C ARG A 25 -15.82 7.64 18.96
N GLN A 26 -15.27 8.15 20.05
CA GLN A 26 -14.64 7.32 21.09
C GLN A 26 -15.65 6.37 21.73
N LYS A 27 -16.83 6.87 22.12
CA LYS A 27 -17.88 6.04 22.70
C LYS A 27 -18.34 4.93 21.74
N GLN A 28 -18.60 5.28 20.48
CA GLN A 28 -18.95 4.29 19.44
C GLN A 28 -17.84 3.26 19.25
N SER A 29 -16.58 3.68 19.37
CA SER A 29 -15.44 2.79 19.28
C SER A 29 -15.44 1.75 20.40
N GLU A 30 -15.62 2.19 21.63
CA GLU A 30 -15.67 1.35 22.82
C GLU A 30 -16.83 0.36 22.76
N GLU A 31 -18.03 0.82 22.37
CA GLU A 31 -19.20 -0.02 22.17
C GLU A 31 -18.96 -1.10 21.10
N SER A 32 -18.34 -0.72 19.98
CA SER A 32 -17.97 -1.66 18.92
C SER A 32 -16.97 -2.71 19.40
N SER A 33 -15.98 -2.30 20.21
CA SER A 33 -14.97 -3.20 20.76
C SER A 33 -15.55 -4.27 21.67
N VAL A 34 -16.62 -3.97 22.41
CA VAL A 34 -17.33 -4.98 23.23
C VAL A 34 -17.97 -6.04 22.33
N SER A 35 -18.67 -5.62 21.26
CA SER A 35 -19.28 -6.55 20.31
C SER A 35 -18.25 -7.40 19.58
N ILE A 36 -17.14 -6.79 19.15
CA ILE A 36 -16.04 -7.51 18.47
C ILE A 36 -15.43 -8.55 19.42
N ARG A 37 -15.20 -8.20 20.69
CA ARG A 37 -14.65 -9.14 21.68
C ARG A 37 -15.56 -10.35 21.86
N ARG A 38 -16.87 -10.14 22.02
CA ARG A 38 -17.84 -11.24 22.13
C ARG A 38 -17.82 -12.14 20.90
N GLN A 39 -17.79 -11.56 19.70
CA GLN A 39 -17.72 -12.34 18.47
C GLN A 39 -16.45 -13.19 18.39
N VAL A 40 -15.30 -12.61 18.78
CA VAL A 40 -14.02 -13.32 18.83
C VAL A 40 -14.07 -14.48 19.82
N GLU A 41 -14.65 -14.28 21.00
CA GLU A 41 -14.83 -15.34 22.01
C GLU A 41 -15.73 -16.48 21.48
N GLU A 42 -16.86 -16.16 20.87
CA GLU A 42 -17.75 -17.14 20.25
C GLU A 42 -17.05 -17.94 19.13
N ASP A 43 -16.31 -17.25 18.27
CA ASP A 43 -15.59 -17.89 17.16
C ASP A 43 -14.43 -18.75 17.66
N ASN A 44 -13.77 -18.35 18.75
CA ASN A 44 -12.77 -19.17 19.42
C ASN A 44 -13.39 -20.43 20.03
N ALA A 45 -14.57 -20.32 20.66
CA ALA A 45 -15.28 -21.48 21.20
C ALA A 45 -15.67 -22.48 20.08
N LYS A 46 -16.12 -21.99 18.92
CA LYS A 46 -16.39 -22.84 17.74
C LYS A 46 -15.12 -23.58 17.27
N CYS A 47 -13.98 -22.89 17.20
CA CYS A 47 -12.71 -23.53 16.83
C CYS A 47 -12.25 -24.57 17.85
N LEU A 48 -12.50 -24.37 19.15
CA LEU A 48 -12.18 -25.36 20.18
C LEU A 48 -13.06 -26.61 20.06
N ALA A 49 -14.32 -26.46 19.62
CA ALA A 49 -15.24 -27.57 19.42
C ALA A 49 -15.01 -28.35 18.11
N ASP A 50 -14.42 -27.72 17.08
CA ASP A 50 -14.13 -28.34 15.78
C ASP A 50 -12.63 -28.17 15.39
N PRO A 51 -11.80 -29.21 15.62
CA PRO A 51 -10.39 -29.20 15.24
C PRO A 51 -10.14 -28.96 13.75
N ALA A 52 -11.04 -29.40 12.86
CA ALA A 52 -10.89 -29.17 11.43
C ALA A 52 -11.14 -27.70 11.07
N MET A 53 -12.06 -27.02 11.76
CA MET A 53 -12.24 -25.57 11.63
C MET A 53 -11.03 -24.80 12.16
N ALA A 54 -10.46 -25.20 13.30
CA ALA A 54 -9.26 -24.58 13.84
C ALA A 54 -8.09 -24.66 12.86
N GLU A 55 -7.90 -25.81 12.22
CA GLU A 55 -6.83 -26.01 11.23
C GLU A 55 -7.06 -25.17 9.96
N ARG A 56 -8.28 -25.14 9.42
CA ARG A 56 -8.61 -24.25 8.28
C ARG A 56 -8.34 -22.78 8.60
N ARG A 57 -8.69 -22.34 9.81
CA ARG A 57 -8.45 -20.96 10.27
C ARG A 57 -6.96 -20.66 10.39
N ARG A 58 -6.16 -21.58 10.94
CA ARG A 58 -4.70 -21.48 10.98
C ARG A 58 -4.12 -21.30 9.58
N GLN A 59 -4.47 -22.19 8.64
CA GLN A 59 -3.98 -22.12 7.26
C GLN A 59 -4.37 -20.81 6.56
N ALA A 60 -5.60 -20.33 6.79
CA ALA A 60 -6.04 -19.04 6.27
C ALA A 60 -5.16 -17.88 6.80
N PHE A 61 -4.89 -17.84 8.10
CA PHE A 61 -4.00 -16.84 8.68
C PHE A 61 -2.57 -16.94 8.16
N GLU A 62 -2.03 -18.15 8.00
CA GLU A 62 -0.70 -18.36 7.41
C GLU A 62 -0.62 -17.86 5.97
N ASN A 63 -1.65 -18.11 5.15
CA ASN A 63 -1.70 -17.62 3.78
C ASN A 63 -1.79 -16.09 3.72
N VAL A 64 -2.60 -15.48 4.58
CA VAL A 64 -2.68 -14.01 4.69
C VAL A 64 -1.35 -13.44 5.19
N ALA A 65 -0.69 -14.07 6.16
CA ALA A 65 0.61 -13.63 6.65
C ALA A 65 1.69 -13.67 5.55
N LYS A 66 1.74 -14.75 4.76
CA LYS A 66 2.63 -14.86 3.59
C LYS A 66 2.34 -13.77 2.55
N LEU A 67 1.06 -13.51 2.28
CA LEU A 67 0.66 -12.43 1.37
C LEU A 67 1.12 -11.07 1.89
N ILE A 68 0.88 -10.75 3.16
CA ILE A 68 1.32 -9.49 3.79
C ILE A 68 2.85 -9.35 3.73
N GLN A 69 3.59 -10.41 4.06
CA GLN A 69 5.06 -10.41 4.00
C GLN A 69 5.63 -10.24 2.59
N SER A 70 4.88 -10.63 1.56
CA SER A 70 5.30 -10.44 0.17
C SER A 70 5.31 -8.97 -0.26
N PHE A 71 4.53 -8.11 0.41
CA PHE A 71 4.54 -6.67 0.18
C PHE A 71 5.71 -6.02 0.91
N LYS A 72 6.87 -5.94 0.26
CA LYS A 72 7.96 -5.04 0.69
C LYS A 72 7.61 -3.63 0.24
N LYS A 73 7.25 -2.76 1.19
CA LYS A 73 7.15 -1.32 0.94
C LYS A 73 8.54 -0.73 1.04
N ALA A 74 8.96 0.02 0.03
CA ALA A 74 10.21 0.77 0.13
C ALA A 74 10.02 1.97 1.06
N ASP A 75 11.06 2.41 1.75
CA ASP A 75 10.96 3.53 2.71
C ASP A 75 10.42 4.81 2.07
N HIS A 76 10.73 5.06 0.79
CA HIS A 76 10.22 6.20 0.04
C HIS A 76 8.73 6.09 -0.32
N GLU A 77 8.10 4.94 -0.10
CA GLU A 77 6.67 4.73 -0.28
C GLU A 77 5.89 4.89 1.03
N ILE A 78 6.58 5.14 2.15
CA ILE A 78 6.00 5.23 3.47
C ILE A 78 5.89 6.70 3.88
N MET A 79 4.66 7.17 4.01
CA MET A 79 4.35 8.48 4.59
C MET A 79 4.12 8.33 6.10
N ARG A 80 4.60 9.33 6.85
CA ARG A 80 4.53 9.36 8.31
C ARG A 80 3.72 10.55 8.80
N TRP A 81 2.97 10.36 9.88
CA TRP A 81 2.17 11.40 10.53
C TRP A 81 2.39 11.38 12.04
N ARG A 82 2.39 12.56 12.66
CA ARG A 82 2.08 12.68 14.08
C ARG A 82 0.57 12.68 14.23
N VAL A 83 0.06 11.92 15.18
CA VAL A 83 -1.37 11.78 15.40
C VAL A 83 -1.69 11.95 16.88
N ARG A 84 -2.67 12.80 17.17
CA ARG A 84 -3.22 12.99 18.51
C ARG A 84 -4.32 11.97 18.74
N LEU A 85 -4.15 11.16 19.78
CA LEU A 85 -5.17 10.21 20.23
C LEU A 85 -6.15 10.90 21.17
N TYR A 86 -7.36 10.39 21.27
CA TYR A 86 -8.40 10.90 22.17
C TYR A 86 -7.92 11.09 23.62
N CYS A 87 -7.06 10.19 24.11
CA CYS A 87 -6.62 10.18 25.51
C CYS A 87 -5.68 11.32 25.92
N GLY A 88 -4.95 11.96 25.00
CA GLY A 88 -3.86 12.85 25.39
C GLY A 88 -2.65 12.74 24.48
N HIS A 89 -2.28 11.50 24.19
CA HIS A 89 -0.96 11.21 23.68
C HIS A 89 -0.84 11.43 22.18
N ILE A 90 0.34 11.88 21.77
CA ILE A 90 0.71 12.05 20.38
C ILE A 90 1.66 10.91 20.02
N ILE A 91 1.34 10.18 18.97
CA ILE A 91 2.17 9.07 18.47
C ILE A 91 2.49 9.26 17.00
N GLU A 92 3.49 8.53 16.51
CA GLU A 92 3.76 8.42 15.08
C GLU A 92 2.93 7.29 14.46
N THR A 93 2.44 7.48 13.24
CA THR A 93 1.86 6.41 12.45
C THR A 93 2.30 6.48 11.00
N GLU A 94 2.28 5.33 10.33
CA GLU A 94 2.85 5.13 9.01
C GLU A 94 1.83 4.48 8.08
N ALA A 95 1.79 4.90 6.82
CA ALA A 95 0.99 4.29 5.77
C ALA A 95 1.62 4.53 4.39
N HIS A 96 1.03 3.94 3.36
CA HIS A 96 1.50 4.17 1.99
C HIS A 96 1.28 5.64 1.58
N TYR A 97 2.21 6.22 0.83
CA TYR A 97 2.22 7.65 0.47
C TYR A 97 1.02 8.12 -0.35
N THR A 98 0.23 7.20 -0.91
CA THR A 98 -0.99 7.51 -1.67
C THR A 98 -2.14 7.97 -0.79
N TYR A 99 -2.08 7.72 0.52
CA TYR A 99 -3.10 8.20 1.45
C TYR A 99 -2.81 9.65 1.84
N THR A 100 -3.80 10.53 1.69
CA THR A 100 -3.65 11.96 2.01
C THR A 100 -3.75 12.25 3.50
N ASP A 101 -4.37 11.35 4.27
CA ASP A 101 -4.50 11.42 5.71
C ASP A 101 -4.48 10.02 6.35
N PRO A 102 -4.12 9.92 7.65
CA PRO A 102 -3.96 8.62 8.31
C PRO A 102 -5.30 7.94 8.64
N ILE A 103 -6.44 8.64 8.57
CA ILE A 103 -7.75 8.06 8.87
C ILE A 103 -8.19 7.16 7.72
N ASP A 104 -8.09 7.67 6.48
CA ASP A 104 -8.43 6.95 5.25
C ASP A 104 -7.48 5.76 4.98
N ALA A 105 -6.25 5.83 5.51
CA ALA A 105 -5.29 4.73 5.52
C ALA A 105 -5.67 3.56 6.45
N GLY A 106 -6.90 3.53 6.97
CA GLY A 106 -7.37 2.54 7.94
C GLY A 106 -6.92 2.83 9.37
N GLY A 107 -6.41 4.03 9.66
CA GLY A 107 -5.82 4.42 10.94
C GLY A 107 -6.75 5.14 11.91
N SER A 108 -8.08 5.06 11.74
CA SER A 108 -9.05 5.80 12.58
C SER A 108 -8.93 5.54 14.09
N ARG A 109 -8.28 4.43 14.49
CA ARG A 109 -7.99 4.06 15.87
C ARG A 109 -6.59 3.48 15.98
N LYS A 110 -5.92 3.71 17.11
CA LYS A 110 -4.60 3.15 17.43
C LYS A 110 -4.52 2.75 18.90
N GLN A 111 -3.69 1.78 19.21
CA GLN A 111 -3.36 1.46 20.59
C GLN A 111 -2.45 2.56 21.14
N CYS A 112 -2.82 3.13 22.30
CA CYS A 112 -1.98 4.11 22.96
C CYS A 112 -0.89 3.38 23.78
N PRO A 113 0.41 3.56 23.47
CA PRO A 113 1.49 2.88 24.20
C PRO A 113 1.59 3.36 25.66
N GLU A 114 1.22 4.61 25.93
CA GLU A 114 1.28 5.21 27.27
C GLU A 114 0.11 4.81 28.16
N CYS A 115 -1.10 4.65 27.59
CA CYS A 115 -2.30 4.22 28.34
C CYS A 115 -2.47 2.69 28.43
N GLY A 116 -1.41 1.91 28.27
CA GLY A 116 -1.48 0.44 28.39
C GLY A 116 -2.14 -0.27 27.20
N GLY A 117 -2.01 0.26 25.98
CA GLY A 117 -2.44 -0.41 24.75
C GLY A 117 -3.95 -0.34 24.46
N ALA A 118 -4.70 0.47 25.20
CA ALA A 118 -6.11 0.73 24.90
C ALA A 118 -6.27 1.35 23.51
N TRP A 119 -7.29 0.89 22.76
CA TRP A 119 -7.63 1.46 21.45
C TRP A 119 -8.25 2.84 21.64
N GLN A 120 -7.59 3.85 21.07
CA GLN A 120 -8.00 5.24 21.12
C GLN A 120 -8.32 5.76 19.72
N THR A 121 -9.35 6.58 19.62
CA THR A 121 -9.71 7.29 18.40
C THR A 121 -8.65 8.33 18.06
N LEU A 122 -8.32 8.44 16.77
CA LEU A 122 -7.48 9.52 16.25
C LEU A 122 -8.34 10.79 16.11
N VAL A 123 -7.94 11.89 16.74
CA VAL A 123 -8.72 13.14 16.79
C VAL A 123 -8.08 14.30 16.01
N ALA A 124 -6.75 14.32 15.90
CA ALA A 124 -6.00 15.30 15.14
C ALA A 124 -4.72 14.66 14.55
N PHE A 125 -4.16 15.26 13.50
CA PHE A 125 -2.96 14.75 12.83
C PHE A 125 -2.25 15.81 12.01
N GLU A 126 -0.94 15.61 11.82
CA GLU A 126 -0.12 16.39 10.89
C GLU A 126 0.89 15.50 10.16
N PRO A 127 1.17 15.79 8.88
CA PRO A 127 2.17 15.07 8.11
C PRO A 127 3.59 15.39 8.61
N ILE A 128 4.42 14.36 8.73
CA ILE A 128 5.87 14.49 8.97
C ILE A 128 6.62 14.49 7.63
N GLY A 129 6.21 13.63 6.71
CA GLY A 129 6.87 13.42 5.42
C GLY A 129 7.17 11.96 5.15
N LEU A 130 7.75 11.70 3.98
CA LEU A 130 8.18 10.35 3.59
C LEU A 130 9.32 9.87 4.51
N ARG A 131 9.39 8.55 4.71
CA ARG A 131 10.43 7.92 5.53
C ARG A 131 11.78 7.87 4.81
N GLY A 132 11.77 7.74 3.48
CA GLY A 132 12.97 7.78 2.64
C GLY A 132 12.81 8.73 1.47
N GLU A 133 13.94 9.14 0.90
CA GLU A 133 13.95 9.88 -0.36
C GLU A 133 13.60 8.95 -1.53
N PRO A 134 12.77 9.41 -2.49
CA PRO A 134 12.56 8.67 -3.73
C PRO A 134 13.90 8.39 -4.42
N PRO A 135 14.11 7.20 -4.98
CA PRO A 135 15.29 6.96 -5.79
C PRO A 135 15.34 8.00 -6.92
N GLU A 136 16.53 8.53 -7.19
CA GLU A 136 16.71 9.40 -8.34
C GLU A 136 16.16 8.69 -9.58
N PRO A 137 15.41 9.40 -10.45
CA PRO A 137 14.94 8.81 -11.68
C PRO A 137 16.15 8.35 -12.47
N THR A 138 16.35 7.03 -12.49
CA THR A 138 17.40 6.42 -13.28
C THR A 138 16.97 6.67 -14.71
N VAL A 139 17.61 7.65 -15.36
CA VAL A 139 17.40 7.91 -16.78
C VAL A 139 17.62 6.55 -17.46
N PRO A 140 16.60 5.98 -18.13
CA PRO A 140 16.75 4.70 -18.77
C PRO A 140 17.94 4.80 -19.70
N THR A 141 18.97 3.97 -19.48
CA THR A 141 20.09 3.91 -20.42
C THR A 141 19.47 3.64 -21.79
N PRO A 142 19.67 4.51 -22.79
CA PRO A 142 19.05 4.30 -24.09
C PRO A 142 19.43 2.90 -24.57
N PRO A 143 18.46 2.13 -25.12
CA PRO A 143 18.75 0.79 -25.61
C PRO A 143 19.94 0.89 -26.58
N PRO A 144 20.88 -0.07 -26.55
CA PRO A 144 22.02 -0.04 -27.44
C PRO A 144 21.50 0.14 -28.87
N PRO A 145 22.12 1.03 -29.67
CA PRO A 145 21.67 1.28 -31.03
C PRO A 145 21.60 -0.07 -31.76
N PRO A 146 20.53 -0.32 -32.53
CA PRO A 146 20.41 -1.57 -33.26
C PRO A 146 21.67 -1.77 -34.09
N LYS A 147 22.30 -2.95 -33.96
CA LYS A 147 23.51 -3.27 -34.70
C LYS A 147 23.24 -3.04 -36.19
N LYS A 148 24.02 -2.14 -36.81
CA LYS A 148 23.92 -1.92 -38.25
C LYS A 148 24.18 -3.25 -38.94
N PRO A 149 23.26 -3.76 -39.78
CA PRO A 149 23.48 -5.01 -40.49
C PRO A 149 24.74 -4.89 -41.34
N THR A 150 25.55 -5.93 -41.29
CA THR A 150 26.77 -6.03 -42.08
C THR A 150 26.44 -6.05 -43.57
N ARG A 151 27.38 -5.62 -44.42
CA ARG A 151 27.22 -5.63 -45.87
C ARG A 151 26.77 -7.01 -46.41
N ALA A 152 27.31 -8.09 -45.85
CA ALA A 152 26.95 -9.45 -46.23
C ALA A 152 25.52 -9.87 -45.81
N GLU A 153 24.96 -9.28 -44.75
CA GLU A 153 23.56 -9.49 -44.35
C GLU A 153 22.61 -8.72 -45.27
N LEU A 154 23.00 -7.50 -45.67
CA LEU A 154 22.25 -6.70 -46.65
C LEU A 154 22.24 -7.38 -48.02
N GLU A 155 23.38 -7.87 -48.50
CA GLU A 155 23.49 -8.58 -49.79
C GLU A 155 22.64 -9.86 -49.81
N ARG A 156 22.61 -10.62 -48.71
CA ARG A 156 21.71 -11.78 -48.57
C ARG A 156 20.24 -11.38 -48.63
N ARG A 157 19.86 -10.30 -47.93
CA ARG A 157 18.47 -9.82 -47.88
C ARG A 157 18.01 -9.29 -49.24
N VAL A 158 18.87 -8.56 -49.95
CA VAL A 158 18.60 -8.10 -51.33
C VAL A 158 18.35 -9.28 -52.25
N LYS A 159 19.23 -10.30 -52.23
CA LYS A 159 19.07 -11.50 -53.07
C LYS A 159 17.77 -12.27 -52.78
N THR A 160 17.36 -12.35 -51.50
CA THR A 160 16.07 -12.95 -51.13
C THR A 160 14.89 -12.14 -51.66
N LEU A 161 14.93 -10.80 -51.51
CA LEU A 161 13.88 -9.91 -51.98
C LEU A 161 13.77 -9.89 -53.50
N GLU A 162 14.88 -9.94 -54.23
CA GLU A 162 14.90 -10.04 -55.69
C GLU A 162 14.25 -11.33 -56.19
N LYS A 163 14.58 -12.46 -55.57
CA LYS A 163 13.97 -13.76 -55.88
C LYS A 163 12.47 -13.78 -55.59
N GLU A 164 12.05 -13.13 -54.51
CA GLU A 164 10.63 -12.99 -54.19
C GLU A 164 9.90 -12.07 -55.18
N ASN A 165 10.54 -10.97 -55.61
CA ASN A 165 10.02 -10.07 -56.64
C ASN A 165 9.84 -10.79 -57.98
N GLU A 166 10.83 -11.58 -58.38
CA GLU A 166 10.78 -12.39 -59.60
C GLU A 166 9.63 -13.41 -59.55
N ARG A 167 9.47 -14.10 -58.42
CA ARG A 167 8.34 -15.02 -58.19
C ARG A 167 6.99 -14.30 -58.26
N LEU A 168 6.89 -13.11 -57.67
CA LEU A 168 5.65 -12.32 -57.69
C LEU A 168 5.35 -11.81 -59.09
N ARG A 169 6.34 -11.30 -59.83
CA ARG A 169 6.19 -10.86 -61.22
C ARG A 169 5.75 -12.01 -62.13
N ALA A 170 6.35 -13.20 -61.99
CA ALA A 170 5.92 -14.39 -62.72
C ALA A 170 4.48 -14.81 -62.39
N LYS A 171 4.02 -14.57 -61.16
CA LYS A 171 2.64 -14.84 -60.71
C LYS A 171 1.62 -13.82 -61.24
N PHE A 172 2.05 -12.61 -61.62
CA PHE A 172 1.20 -11.53 -62.12
C PHE A 172 1.40 -11.24 -63.62
N SER A 173 2.22 -12.01 -64.33
CA SER A 173 2.48 -11.89 -65.78
C SER A 173 2.04 -13.12 -66.58
N GLY A 174 1.16 -13.94 -66.00
CA GLY A 174 0.37 -14.98 -66.68
C GLY A 174 -1.12 -14.73 -66.42
#